data_AF-A0A2D8IW90-F1
#
_entry.id   AF-A0A2D8IW90-F1
#
_cell.length_a   1.000
_cell.length_b   1.000
_cell.length_c   1.000
_cell.angle_alpha   90.00
_cell.angle_beta   90.00
_cell.angle_gamma   90.00
#
_symmetry.space_group_name_H-M   'P 1'
#
loop_
_entity.id
_entity.type
_entity.pdbx_description
1 polymer ?
#
loop_
_entity_poly.entity_id
_entity_poly.type
_entity_poly.pdbx_seq_one_letter_code
_entity_poly.pdbx_strand_id
1 'polypeptide(L)' 'MGIAFLGLLRKEIVQFFRDRLILVLILWLYTIEVVICTVALSFDVSHLPLAVVDEDRSALSRSLIQKFAVSETFDLKF' A
#
# COMPACT_ATOMS: atom_id res chain seq x y z
N MET A 1 -24.28 10.72 -43.57
CA MET A 1 -22.98 10.65 -42.85
C MET A 1 -23.07 9.94 -41.49
N GLY A 2 -24.07 10.22 -40.65
CA GLY A 2 -24.11 9.70 -39.25
C GLY A 2 -24.36 8.20 -39.05
N ILE A 3 -25.12 7.55 -39.94
CA ILE A 3 -25.44 6.11 -39.84
C ILE A 3 -24.22 5.21 -40.03
N ALA A 4 -23.32 5.56 -40.94
CA ALA A 4 -22.06 4.83 -41.14
C ALA A 4 -21.13 4.97 -39.94
N PHE A 5 -21.05 6.18 -39.37
CA PHE A 5 -20.26 6.45 -38.17
C PHE A 5 -20.76 5.67 -36.96
N LEU A 6 -22.08 5.62 -36.75
CA LEU A 6 -22.67 4.85 -35.65
C LEU A 6 -22.41 3.34 -35.80
N GLY A 7 -22.41 2.83 -37.04
CA GLY A 7 -22.04 1.45 -37.34
C GLY A 7 -20.58 1.13 -36.99
N LEU A 8 -19.66 2.04 -37.28
CA LEU A 8 -18.25 1.90 -36.92
C LEU A 8 -18.04 1.94 -35.40
N LEU A 9 -18.67 2.88 -34.69
CA LEU A 9 -18.60 2.93 -33.23
C LEU A 9 -19.11 1.65 -32.57
N ARG A 10 -20.25 1.13 -33.03
CA ARG A 10 -20.79 -0.14 -32.51
C ARG A 10 -19.82 -1.29 -32.72
N LYS A 11 -19.15 -1.35 -33.89
CA LYS A 11 -18.15 -2.37 -34.19
C LYS A 11 -16.97 -2.30 -33.22
N GLU A 12 -16.40 -1.11 -33.04
CA GLU A 12 -15.24 -0.90 -32.16
C GLU A 12 -15.56 -1.21 -30.70
N ILE A 13 -16.75 -0.80 -30.21
CA ILE A 13 -17.20 -1.11 -28.84
C ILE A 13 -17.33 -2.62 -28.64
N VAL A 14 -17.95 -3.33 -29.58
CA VAL A 14 -18.08 -4.80 -29.49
C VAL A 14 -16.72 -5.49 -29.55
N GLN A 15 -15.79 -4.98 -30.38
CA GLN A 15 -14.44 -5.50 -30.47
C GLN A 15 -13.66 -5.27 -29.16
N PHE A 16 -13.78 -4.09 -28.57
CA PHE A 16 -13.20 -3.76 -27.27
C PHE A 16 -13.71 -4.68 -26.15
N PHE A 17 -15.03 -4.90 -26.07
CA PHE A 17 -15.59 -5.81 -25.05
C PHE A 17 -15.25 -7.30 -25.28
N ARG A 18 -14.92 -7.68 -26.51
CA ARG A 18 -14.51 -9.06 -26.83
C ARG A 18 -13.03 -9.30 -26.54
N ASP A 19 -12.22 -8.25 -26.50
CA ASP A 19 -10.82 -8.34 -26.12
C ASP A 19 -10.68 -8.46 -24.59
N ARG A 20 -10.64 -9.71 -24.13
CA ARG A 20 -10.52 -10.04 -22.71
C ARG A 20 -9.22 -9.54 -22.10
N LEU A 21 -8.13 -9.47 -22.87
CA LEU A 21 -6.83 -9.01 -22.35
C LEU A 21 -6.87 -7.53 -22.03
N ILE A 22 -7.42 -6.72 -22.94
CA ILE A 22 -7.59 -5.27 -22.72
C ILE A 22 -8.51 -5.02 -21.52
N LEU A 23 -9.65 -5.71 -21.43
CA LEU A 23 -10.56 -5.57 -20.29
C LEU A 23 -9.90 -5.95 -18.96
N VAL A 24 -9.17 -7.06 -18.92
CA VAL A 24 -8.46 -7.50 -17.71
C VAL A 24 -7.38 -6.49 -17.34
N LEU A 25 -6.63 -5.97 -18.31
CA LEU A 25 -5.57 -4.99 -18.04
C LEU A 25 -6.14 -3.66 -17.51
N ILE A 26 -7.26 -3.19 -18.07
CA ILE A 26 -7.97 -2.00 -17.58
C ILE A 26 -8.43 -2.23 -16.15
N LEU A 27 -9.12 -3.34 -15.86
CA LEU A 27 -9.56 -3.62 -14.50
C LEU A 27 -8.37 -3.77 -13.55
N TRP A 28 -7.33 -4.48 -13.95
CA TRP A 28 -6.11 -4.64 -13.15
C TRP A 28 -5.50 -3.28 -12.78
N LEU A 29 -5.27 -2.41 -13.76
CA LEU A 29 -4.70 -1.08 -13.51
C LEU A 29 -5.62 -0.26 -12.59
N TYR A 30 -6.93 -0.21 -12.86
CA TYR A 30 -7.80 0.68 -12.08
C TYR A 30 -8.20 0.13 -10.70
N THR A 31 -8.15 -1.19 -10.47
CA THR A 31 -8.52 -1.77 -9.17
C THR A 31 -7.32 -2.26 -8.39
N ILE A 32 -6.47 -3.08 -9.00
CA ILE A 32 -5.41 -3.78 -8.27
C ILE A 32 -4.26 -2.83 -7.96
N GLU A 33 -3.90 -1.93 -8.89
CA GLU A 33 -2.90 -0.90 -8.64
C GLU A 33 -3.30 0.01 -7.46
N VAL A 34 -4.56 0.45 -7.41
CA VAL A 34 -5.08 1.27 -6.32
C VAL A 34 -5.01 0.53 -4.98
N VAL A 35 -5.43 -0.74 -4.94
CA VAL A 35 -5.36 -1.57 -3.72
C VAL A 35 -3.91 -1.74 -3.26
N ILE A 36 -2.98 -2.03 -4.17
CA ILE A 36 -1.56 -2.16 -3.86
C ILE A 36 -1.03 -0.84 -3.30
N CYS A 37 -1.34 0.30 -3.92
CA CYS A 37 -0.95 1.61 -3.42
C CYS A 37 -1.50 1.87 -2.01
N THR A 38 -2.78 1.58 -1.75
CA THR A 38 -3.38 1.76 -0.41
C THR A 38 -2.70 0.90 0.65
N VAL A 39 -2.41 -0.36 0.35
CA VAL A 39 -1.73 -1.26 1.30
C VAL A 39 -0.28 -0.83 1.50
N ALA A 40 0.45 -0.47 0.43
CA ALA A 40 1.85 -0.04 0.52
C ALA A 40 2.02 1.33 1.21
N LEU A 41 1.03 2.22 1.09
CA LEU A 41 0.97 3.51 1.80
C LEU A 41 0.64 3.36 3.28
N SER A 42 0.22 2.18 3.74
CA SER A 42 0.07 1.90 5.16
C SER A 42 1.47 1.76 5.75
N PHE A 43 2.10 2.89 6.08
CA PHE A 43 3.37 2.98 6.80
C PHE A 43 3.19 2.59 8.27
N ASP A 44 2.65 1.41 8.53
CA ASP A 44 2.62 0.83 9.87
C ASP A 44 4.04 0.33 10.18
N VAL A 45 4.81 1.17 10.85
CA VAL A 45 6.17 0.86 11.26
C VAL A 45 6.09 0.19 12.63
N SER A 46 5.89 -1.12 12.62
CA SER A 46 5.85 -1.97 13.81
C SER A 46 7.07 -2.89 13.86
N HIS A 47 7.50 -3.30 15.05
CA HIS A 47 8.63 -4.23 15.28
C HIS A 47 10.01 -3.69 14.85
N LEU A 48 10.27 -2.38 15.02
CA LEU A 48 11.61 -1.85 14.77
C LEU A 48 12.59 -2.35 15.84
N PRO A 49 13.73 -2.97 15.46
CA PRO A 49 14.74 -3.38 16.42
C PRO A 49 15.37 -2.14 17.08
N LEU A 50 15.19 -2.02 18.39
CA LEU A 50 15.75 -0.94 19.20
C LEU A 50 16.87 -1.50 20.08
N ALA A 51 18.08 -0.96 19.91
CA ALA A 51 19.21 -1.18 20.81
C ALA A 51 19.38 0.04 21.72
N VAL A 52 19.52 -0.19 23.02
CA VAL A 52 19.63 0.87 24.03
C VAL A 52 20.97 0.76 24.75
N VAL A 53 21.69 1.88 24.86
CA VAL A 53 22.90 2.00 25.68
C VAL A 53 22.62 3.05 26.76
N ASP A 54 22.59 2.61 28.03
CA ASP A 54 22.35 3.46 29.20
C ASP A 54 23.58 3.49 30.12
N GLU A 55 24.39 4.55 29.97
CA GLU A 55 25.59 4.80 30.79
C GLU A 55 25.27 5.55 32.10
N ASP A 56 24.19 6.33 32.13
CA ASP A 56 23.78 7.14 33.27
C ASP A 56 23.06 6.29 34.34
N ARG A 57 22.41 5.19 33.93
CA ARG A 57 21.72 4.20 34.79
C ARG A 57 20.71 4.81 35.77
N SER A 58 20.27 6.03 35.50
CA SER A 58 19.41 6.82 36.38
C SER A 58 17.96 6.36 36.34
N ALA A 59 17.15 6.80 37.31
CA ALA A 59 15.72 6.48 37.31
C ALA A 59 15.00 7.11 36.09
N LEU A 60 15.49 8.26 35.62
CA LEU A 60 14.95 8.95 34.45
C LEU A 60 15.25 8.18 33.16
N SER A 61 16.49 7.69 32.96
CA SER A 61 16.85 6.90 31.79
C SER A 61 15.99 5.63 31.68
N ARG A 62 15.82 4.89 32.78
CA ARG A 62 14.95 3.69 32.82
C ARG A 62 13.50 3.99 32.50
N SER A 63 12.96 5.11 33.00
CA SER A 63 11.57 5.51 32.69
C SER A 63 11.37 5.83 31.22
N LEU A 64 12.39 6.39 30.56
CA LEU A 64 12.37 6.70 29.13
C LEU A 64 12.41 5.41 28.30
N ILE A 65 13.32 4.49 28.64
CA ILE A 65 13.43 3.17 27.99
C ILE A 65 12.12 2.40 28.10
N GLN A 66 11.48 2.42 29.27
CA GLN A 66 10.20 1.74 29.48
C GLN A 66 9.07 2.33 28.64
N LYS A 67 9.08 3.64 28.35
CA LYS A 67 8.09 4.25 27.44
C LYS A 67 8.26 3.77 26.00
N PHE A 68 9.50 3.60 25.54
CA PHE A 68 9.79 3.03 24.22
C PHE A 68 9.50 1.52 24.16
N ALA A 69 9.68 0.79 25.26
CA ALA A 69 9.36 -0.63 25.38
C ALA A 69 7.86 -0.94 25.25
N VAL A 70 7.02 -0.02 25.72
CA VAL A 70 5.55 -0.19 25.79
C VAL A 70 4.87 0.17 24.47
N SER A 71 5.54 0.93 23.60
CA SER A 71 5.00 1.22 22.27
C SER A 71 5.16 0.02 21.33
N GLU A 72 4.10 -0.34 20.60
CA GLU A 72 4.09 -1.43 19.59
C GLU A 72 5.02 -1.17 18.39
N THR A 73 5.62 0.02 18.34
CA THR A 73 6.58 0.46 17.33
C THR A 73 7.96 -0.18 17.47
N PHE A 74 8.43 -0.46 18.71
CA PHE A 74 9.82 -0.85 18.96
C PHE A 74 9.94 -2.20 19.67
N ASP A 75 10.70 -3.11 19.07
CA ASP A 75 11.14 -4.35 19.69
C ASP A 75 12.49 -4.12 20.36
N LEU A 76 12.50 -4.10 21.69
CA LEU A 76 13.75 -4.10 22.46
C LEU A 76 14.49 -5.42 22.25
N LYS A 77 15.63 -5.35 21.56
CA LYS A 77 16.56 -6.48 21.44
C LYS A 77 17.73 -6.23 22.39
N PHE A 78 17.83 -7.09 23.40
CA PHE A 78 18.93 -7.12 24.37
C PHE A 78 20.19 -7.74 23.78
#